data_AF-A0A1V6NDR3-F1
#
_entry.id   AF-A0A1V6NDR3-F1
#
_cell.length_a   1.000
_cell.length_b   1.000
_cell.length_c   1.000
_cell.angle_alpha   90.00
_cell.angle_beta   90.00
_cell.angle_gamma   90.00
#
_symmetry.space_group_name_H-M   'P 1'
#
loop_
_entity.id
_entity.type
_entity.pdbx_description
1 polymer ?
#
loop_
_entity_poly.entity_id
_entity_poly.type
_entity_poly.pdbx_seq_one_letter_code
_entity_poly.pdbx_strand_id
1 'polypeptide(L)'
;MQIPNFGTEIDDQATRAQQAAPTWMPLELIAYKGLTDNQSDVTPRLIGWRKEQDASGLVPGGFLVSLAWEEVPGTHLGDQLGSDAFWNLDEDERNRVRDAFKVTLHKIERMGYKPLFASTRNLVWDPTSNTLFVVGFREWGYVDPTPWMELKFALFGLVKMPSISNLSEWDGDTSGWVF
;
A
#
# COMPACT_ATOMS: atom_id res chain seq x y z
N MET A 1 -6.68 -0.29 15.35
CA MET A 1 -7.25 -0.35 16.70
C MET A 1 -6.18 -0.87 17.65
N GLN A 2 -6.12 -0.38 18.88
CA GLN A 2 -5.26 -0.94 19.91
C GLN A 2 -5.94 -2.15 20.54
N ILE A 3 -5.23 -3.28 20.56
CA ILE A 3 -5.64 -4.50 21.25
C ILE A 3 -4.78 -4.69 22.52
N PRO A 4 -5.25 -5.47 23.50
CA PRO A 4 -4.47 -5.77 24.69
C PRO A 4 -3.18 -6.50 24.33
N ASN A 5 -2.16 -6.33 25.16
CA ASN A 5 -0.95 -7.13 25.08
C ASN A 5 -1.28 -8.61 25.29
N PHE A 6 -0.50 -9.47 24.64
CA PHE A 6 -0.66 -10.92 24.76
C PHE A 6 -0.64 -11.37 26.23
N GLY A 7 -1.65 -12.13 26.63
CA GLY A 7 -1.82 -12.64 28.00
C GLY A 7 -2.55 -11.70 28.97
N THR A 8 -3.00 -10.52 28.51
CA THR A 8 -3.77 -9.55 29.31
C THR A 8 -5.19 -9.33 28.79
N GLU A 9 -5.64 -10.15 27.84
CA GLU A 9 -6.90 -9.95 27.12
C GLU A 9 -8.13 -9.99 28.04
N ILE A 10 -8.06 -10.80 29.11
CA ILE A 10 -9.13 -10.99 30.09
C ILE A 10 -8.89 -10.24 31.41
N ASP A 11 -7.79 -9.50 31.51
CA ASP A 11 -7.49 -8.71 32.71
C ASP A 11 -8.51 -7.58 32.89
N ASP A 12 -8.53 -7.04 34.10
CA ASP A 12 -9.40 -5.93 34.45
C ASP A 12 -9.09 -4.67 33.60
N GLN A 13 -10.07 -3.77 33.54
CA GLN A 13 -9.96 -2.56 32.72
C GLN A 13 -8.79 -1.66 33.11
N ALA A 14 -8.44 -1.57 34.40
CA ALA A 14 -7.35 -0.70 34.85
C ALA A 14 -5.99 -1.25 34.40
N THR A 15 -5.81 -2.57 34.45
CA THR A 15 -4.61 -3.24 33.92
C THR A 15 -4.45 -3.01 32.41
N ARG A 16 -5.52 -3.19 31.63
CA ARG A 16 -5.48 -2.91 30.18
C ARG A 16 -5.27 -1.43 29.88
N ALA A 17 -5.88 -0.51 30.64
CA ALA A 17 -5.74 0.92 30.42
C ALA A 17 -4.29 1.42 30.50
N GLN A 18 -3.44 0.79 31.31
CA GLN A 18 -2.02 1.14 31.42
C GLN A 18 -1.24 0.92 30.10
N GLN A 19 -1.80 0.15 29.17
CA GLN A 19 -1.19 -0.15 27.88
C GLN A 19 -1.48 0.93 26.83
N ALA A 20 -2.41 1.85 27.12
CA ALA A 20 -2.91 2.84 26.16
C ALA A 20 -1.81 3.66 25.50
N ALA A 21 -1.87 3.76 24.17
CA ALA A 21 -0.99 4.60 23.35
C ALA A 21 -1.79 5.72 22.64
N PRO A 22 -2.32 6.71 23.38
CA PRO A 22 -3.29 7.68 22.87
C PRO A 22 -2.72 8.63 21.81
N THR A 23 -1.40 8.72 21.67
CA THR A 23 -0.74 9.57 20.65
C THR A 23 -0.42 8.81 19.36
N TRP A 24 -0.50 7.47 19.35
CA TRP A 24 -0.17 6.67 18.19
C TRP A 24 -1.13 6.92 17.02
N MET A 25 -0.60 6.92 15.80
CA MET A 25 -1.37 6.99 14.56
C MET A 25 -0.92 5.90 13.59
N PRO A 26 -1.83 5.29 12.82
CA PRO A 26 -1.45 4.31 11.81
C PRO A 26 -0.69 5.00 10.68
N LEU A 27 0.36 4.32 10.20
CA LEU A 27 1.15 4.79 9.06
C LEU A 27 0.26 5.11 7.87
N GLU A 28 -0.72 4.27 7.55
CA GLU A 28 -1.68 4.49 6.47
C GLU A 28 -2.38 5.85 6.53
N LEU A 29 -2.82 6.28 7.72
CA LEU A 29 -3.43 7.59 7.89
C LEU A 29 -2.42 8.72 7.65
N ILE A 30 -1.17 8.56 8.10
CA ILE A 30 -0.11 9.55 7.87
C ILE A 30 0.16 9.68 6.36
N ALA A 31 0.25 8.56 5.63
CA ALA A 31 0.44 8.56 4.19
C ALA A 31 -0.72 9.25 3.46
N TYR A 32 -1.97 8.84 3.72
CA TYR A 32 -3.10 9.45 3.03
C TYR A 32 -3.23 10.95 3.30
N LYS A 33 -2.91 11.42 4.52
CA LYS A 33 -2.86 12.86 4.81
C LYS A 33 -1.79 13.54 3.94
N GLY A 34 -0.56 13.05 3.97
CA GLY A 34 0.52 13.68 3.22
C GLY A 34 0.35 13.59 1.70
N LEU A 35 -0.12 12.47 1.14
CA LEU A 35 -0.44 12.33 -0.28
C LEU A 35 -1.56 13.28 -0.72
N THR A 36 -2.59 13.46 0.13
CA THR A 36 -3.68 14.40 -0.11
C THR A 36 -3.20 15.84 -0.06
N ASP A 37 -2.40 16.19 0.95
CA ASP A 37 -1.84 17.54 1.11
C ASP A 37 -0.89 17.91 -0.05
N ASN A 38 -0.20 16.91 -0.62
CA ASN A 38 0.62 17.05 -1.83
C ASN A 38 -0.18 16.95 -3.14
N GLN A 39 -1.51 16.85 -3.09
CA GLN A 39 -2.39 16.79 -4.26
C GLN A 39 -2.03 15.68 -5.25
N SER A 40 -1.69 14.49 -4.73
CA SER A 40 -1.40 13.32 -5.56
C SER A 40 -2.57 12.97 -6.49
N ASP A 41 -2.27 12.78 -7.76
CA ASP A 41 -3.20 12.37 -8.81
C ASP A 41 -3.15 10.86 -9.10
N VAL A 42 -2.30 10.11 -8.39
CA VAL A 42 -2.08 8.67 -8.57
C VAL A 42 -2.38 7.86 -7.30
N THR A 43 -3.03 8.47 -6.32
CA THR A 43 -3.46 7.83 -5.08
C THR A 43 -4.82 8.38 -4.66
N PRO A 44 -5.69 7.58 -4.01
CA PRO A 44 -6.95 8.08 -3.49
C PRO A 44 -6.78 9.26 -2.54
N ARG A 45 -7.68 10.25 -2.65
CA ARG A 45 -7.73 11.35 -1.67
C ARG A 45 -8.31 10.88 -0.34
N LEU A 46 -7.76 11.36 0.76
CA LEU A 46 -8.39 11.22 2.07
C LEU A 46 -9.68 12.04 2.13
N ILE A 47 -10.81 11.38 2.38
CA ILE A 47 -12.11 12.03 2.56
C ILE A 47 -12.23 12.52 4.00
N GLY A 48 -11.85 11.67 4.96
CA GLY A 48 -11.94 11.97 6.37
C GLY A 48 -11.40 10.85 7.23
N TRP A 49 -11.18 11.16 8.51
CA TRP A 49 -10.77 10.18 9.49
C TRP A 49 -11.28 10.58 10.88
N ARG A 50 -11.39 9.59 11.75
CA ARG A 50 -11.77 9.75 13.14
C ARG A 50 -10.91 8.86 14.01
N LYS A 51 -10.60 9.32 15.22
CA LYS A 51 -9.90 8.55 16.24
C LYS A 51 -10.72 8.59 17.52
N GLU A 52 -11.22 7.45 17.94
CA GLU A 52 -12.04 7.31 19.14
C GLU A 52 -11.70 5.99 19.81
N GLN A 53 -11.60 5.96 21.13
CA GLN A 53 -11.64 4.71 21.90
C GLN A 53 -12.17 5.08 23.28
N ASP A 54 -13.37 4.62 23.59
CA ASP A 54 -14.01 4.93 24.86
C ASP A 54 -13.43 4.08 26.01
N ALA A 55 -13.93 4.33 27.23
CA ALA A 55 -13.53 3.59 28.43
C ALA A 55 -13.96 2.11 28.41
N SER A 56 -14.86 1.71 27.52
CA SER A 56 -15.31 0.33 27.34
C SER A 56 -14.53 -0.44 26.28
N GLY A 57 -13.63 0.24 25.56
CA GLY A 57 -12.78 -0.35 24.54
C GLY A 57 -11.86 -1.45 25.06
N LEU A 58 -11.30 -2.23 24.12
CA LEU A 58 -10.37 -3.32 24.43
C LEU A 58 -9.16 -2.84 25.24
N VAL A 59 -8.72 -1.61 25.01
CA VAL A 59 -7.70 -0.93 25.81
C VAL A 59 -8.27 0.45 26.19
N PRO A 60 -8.84 0.63 27.39
CA PRO A 60 -9.42 1.92 27.78
C PRO A 60 -8.37 3.04 27.65
N GLY A 61 -8.72 4.13 26.98
CA GLY A 61 -7.78 5.23 26.67
C GLY A 61 -6.86 4.99 25.46
N GLY A 62 -6.99 3.86 24.76
CA GLY A 62 -6.23 3.52 23.54
C GLY A 62 -6.68 4.28 22.29
N PHE A 63 -6.67 3.60 21.13
CA PHE A 63 -7.16 4.15 19.86
C PHE A 63 -7.93 3.16 18.97
N LEU A 64 -9.07 3.58 18.43
CA LEU A 64 -9.66 3.03 17.22
C LEU A 64 -9.68 4.15 16.18
N VAL A 65 -8.97 3.92 15.08
CA VAL A 65 -8.85 4.88 13.98
C VAL A 65 -9.65 4.34 12.81
N SER A 66 -10.62 5.13 12.37
CA SER A 66 -11.40 4.90 11.14
C SER A 66 -10.99 5.96 10.13
N LEU A 67 -10.72 5.57 8.89
CA LEU A 67 -10.47 6.50 7.79
C LEU A 67 -11.28 6.08 6.57
N ALA A 68 -11.64 7.08 5.76
CA ALA A 68 -12.30 6.91 4.48
C ALA A 68 -11.50 7.65 3.41
N TRP A 69 -11.26 6.98 2.29
CA TRP A 69 -10.59 7.52 1.13
C TRP A 69 -11.49 7.40 -0.11
N GLU A 70 -11.13 8.14 -1.14
CA GLU A 70 -11.81 8.16 -2.42
C GLU A 70 -11.85 6.79 -3.10
N GLU A 71 -13.00 6.45 -3.68
CA GLU A 71 -13.09 5.34 -4.61
C GLU A 71 -12.57 5.82 -5.98
N VAL A 72 -11.42 5.29 -6.40
CA VAL A 72 -10.79 5.64 -7.68
C VAL A 72 -11.43 4.83 -8.82
N PRO A 73 -11.48 5.38 -10.05
CA PRO A 73 -12.00 4.64 -11.20
C PRO A 73 -11.08 3.47 -11.58
N GLY A 74 -11.64 2.48 -12.28
CA GLY A 74 -10.89 1.36 -12.84
C GLY A 74 -11.07 0.05 -12.09
N THR A 75 -10.17 -0.90 -12.35
CA THR A 75 -10.25 -2.27 -11.83
C THR A 75 -8.95 -2.65 -11.12
N HIS A 76 -9.07 -3.38 -10.01
CA HIS A 76 -7.92 -3.95 -9.32
C HIS A 76 -7.17 -4.95 -10.22
N LEU A 77 -5.85 -4.84 -10.25
CA LEU A 77 -4.97 -5.72 -11.03
C LEU A 77 -4.64 -7.05 -10.34
N GLY A 78 -5.12 -7.25 -9.11
CA GLY A 78 -4.96 -8.48 -8.36
C GLY A 78 -5.80 -8.49 -7.09
N ASP A 79 -5.66 -9.57 -6.35
CA ASP A 79 -6.39 -9.80 -5.10
C ASP A 79 -5.48 -10.51 -4.07
N GLN A 80 -6.09 -11.18 -3.08
CA GLN A 80 -5.33 -11.93 -2.08
C GLN A 80 -4.68 -13.21 -2.63
N LEU A 81 -5.13 -13.70 -3.78
CA LEU A 81 -4.67 -14.94 -4.41
C LEU A 81 -3.56 -14.69 -5.43
N GLY A 82 -3.51 -13.50 -6.04
CA GLY A 82 -2.37 -13.13 -6.89
C GLY A 82 -2.66 -12.02 -7.90
N SER A 83 -1.94 -12.10 -9.03
CA SER A 83 -1.95 -11.12 -10.12
C SER A 83 -2.71 -11.59 -11.36
N ASP A 84 -3.62 -12.56 -11.22
CA ASP A 84 -4.35 -13.13 -12.35
C ASP A 84 -5.12 -12.06 -13.15
N ALA A 85 -5.73 -11.08 -12.48
CA ALA A 85 -6.44 -10.00 -13.16
C ALA A 85 -5.52 -9.19 -14.10
N PHE A 86 -4.28 -8.91 -13.69
CA PHE A 86 -3.27 -8.30 -14.56
C PHE A 86 -2.87 -9.23 -15.72
N TRP A 87 -2.63 -10.51 -15.45
CA TRP A 87 -2.17 -11.45 -16.48
C TRP A 87 -3.24 -11.85 -17.49
N ASN A 88 -4.52 -11.68 -17.14
CA ASN A 88 -5.65 -11.86 -18.04
C ASN A 88 -5.85 -10.68 -19.01
N LEU A 89 -5.18 -9.55 -18.79
CA LEU A 89 -5.11 -8.48 -19.79
C LEU A 89 -4.29 -8.95 -21.00
N ASP A 90 -4.61 -8.39 -22.17
CA ASP A 90 -3.79 -8.57 -23.37
C ASP A 90 -2.41 -7.90 -23.21
N GLU A 91 -1.49 -8.25 -24.11
CA GLU A 91 -0.10 -7.82 -24.03
C GLU A 91 0.05 -6.29 -24.12
N ASP A 92 -0.71 -5.64 -25.00
CA ASP A 92 -0.66 -4.20 -25.20
C ASP A 92 -1.12 -3.47 -23.93
N GLU A 93 -2.20 -3.95 -23.31
CA GLU A 93 -2.73 -3.36 -22.08
C GLU A 93 -1.80 -3.61 -20.88
N ARG A 94 -1.16 -4.79 -20.79
CA ARG A 94 -0.12 -5.04 -19.77
C ARG A 94 1.06 -4.08 -19.93
N ASN A 95 1.48 -3.78 -21.15
CA ASN A 95 2.55 -2.83 -21.42
C ASN A 95 2.15 -1.40 -21.02
N ARG A 96 0.92 -0.98 -21.32
CA ARG A 96 0.38 0.31 -20.86
C ARG A 96 0.37 0.42 -19.34
N VAL A 97 -0.06 -0.63 -18.64
CA VAL A 97 -0.02 -0.69 -17.18
C VAL A 97 1.41 -0.53 -16.65
N ARG A 98 2.39 -1.20 -17.26
CA ARG A 98 3.81 -1.09 -16.86
C ARG A 98 4.37 0.30 -17.06
N ASP A 99 4.06 0.94 -18.17
CA ASP A 99 4.47 2.33 -18.43
C ASP A 99 3.85 3.29 -17.43
N ALA A 100 2.54 3.15 -17.15
CA ALA A 100 1.86 3.93 -16.12
C ALA A 100 2.45 3.66 -14.72
N PHE A 101 2.80 2.41 -14.42
CA PHE A 101 3.43 2.05 -13.15
C PHE A 101 4.76 2.75 -12.91
N LYS A 102 5.62 2.87 -13.94
CA LYS A 102 6.88 3.63 -13.85
C LYS A 102 6.62 5.08 -13.44
N VAL A 103 5.64 5.72 -14.09
CA VAL A 103 5.25 7.12 -13.81
C VAL A 103 4.67 7.25 -12.41
N THR A 104 3.69 6.41 -12.06
CA THR A 104 3.00 6.43 -10.77
C THR A 104 3.97 6.23 -9.61
N LEU A 105 4.82 5.21 -9.68
CA LEU A 105 5.76 4.92 -8.60
C LEU A 105 6.78 6.06 -8.44
N HIS A 106 7.28 6.63 -9.54
CA HIS A 106 8.18 7.78 -9.48
C HIS A 106 7.51 9.01 -8.85
N LYS A 107 6.24 9.29 -9.16
CA LYS A 107 5.47 10.38 -8.52
C LYS A 107 5.37 10.19 -7.01
N ILE A 108 5.03 8.99 -6.56
CA ILE A 108 4.88 8.65 -5.14
C ILE A 108 6.23 8.75 -4.41
N GLU A 109 7.31 8.24 -5.00
CA GLU A 109 8.67 8.36 -4.43
C GLU A 109 9.12 9.82 -4.33
N ARG A 110 8.79 10.68 -5.32
CA ARG A 110 9.07 12.12 -5.25
C ARG A 110 8.31 12.85 -4.15
N MET A 111 7.18 12.32 -3.71
CA MET A 111 6.45 12.82 -2.55
C MET A 111 7.02 12.29 -1.22
N GLY A 112 8.06 11.45 -1.27
CA GLY A 112 8.74 10.89 -0.09
C GLY A 112 8.15 9.57 0.40
N TYR A 113 7.28 8.92 -0.40
CA TYR A 113 6.59 7.69 -0.01
C TYR A 113 7.10 6.48 -0.81
N LYS A 114 7.21 5.34 -0.14
CA LYS A 114 7.43 4.04 -0.77
C LYS A 114 6.42 3.04 -0.23
N PRO A 115 5.55 2.46 -1.07
CA PRO A 115 4.67 1.37 -0.64
C PRO A 115 5.51 0.20 -0.10
N LEU A 116 5.18 -0.29 1.09
CA LEU A 116 5.77 -1.50 1.66
C LEU A 116 4.77 -2.65 1.48
N PHE A 117 5.25 -3.80 1.02
CA PHE A 117 4.42 -5.00 0.78
C PHE A 117 3.27 -4.81 -0.21
N ALA A 118 3.39 -3.83 -1.11
CA ALA A 118 2.41 -3.63 -2.16
C ALA A 118 2.56 -4.70 -3.25
N SER A 119 1.43 -5.19 -3.74
CA SER A 119 1.34 -6.11 -4.87
C SER A 119 0.32 -5.58 -5.89
N THR A 120 0.04 -6.34 -6.94
CA THR A 120 -1.05 -6.04 -7.88
C THR A 120 -2.40 -5.76 -7.23
N ARG A 121 -2.69 -6.29 -6.04
CA ARG A 121 -3.92 -5.98 -5.28
C ARG A 121 -4.02 -4.51 -4.87
N ASN A 122 -2.87 -3.84 -4.75
CA ASN A 122 -2.74 -2.44 -4.38
C ASN A 122 -2.68 -1.53 -5.61
N LEU A 123 -2.91 -2.06 -6.81
CA LEU A 123 -2.92 -1.32 -8.07
C LEU A 123 -4.33 -1.36 -8.67
N VAL A 124 -4.87 -0.19 -8.98
CA VAL A 124 -6.14 -0.03 -9.71
C VAL A 124 -5.84 0.64 -11.04
N TRP A 125 -6.23 -0.01 -12.14
CA TRP A 125 -5.98 0.47 -13.49
C TRP A 125 -7.26 1.06 -14.11
N ASP A 126 -7.19 2.32 -14.51
CA ASP A 126 -8.21 2.97 -15.33
C ASP A 126 -7.71 3.15 -16.77
N PRO A 127 -8.18 2.32 -17.73
CA PRO A 127 -7.75 2.41 -19.12
C PRO A 127 -8.26 3.67 -19.82
N THR A 128 -9.32 4.30 -19.29
CA THR A 128 -9.97 5.49 -19.87
C THR A 128 -9.10 6.72 -19.69
N SER A 129 -8.60 6.92 -18.46
CA SER A 129 -7.68 8.01 -18.13
C SER A 129 -6.21 7.64 -18.31
N ASN A 130 -5.92 6.36 -18.62
CA ASN A 130 -4.58 5.80 -18.70
C ASN A 130 -3.78 6.04 -17.40
N THR A 131 -4.46 5.89 -16.26
CA THR A 131 -3.91 6.16 -14.93
C THR A 131 -3.90 4.88 -14.11
N LEU A 132 -2.75 4.62 -13.47
CA LEU A 132 -2.60 3.57 -12.50
C LEU A 132 -2.57 4.19 -11.10
N PHE A 133 -3.55 3.84 -10.28
CA PHE A 133 -3.64 4.29 -8.90
C PHE A 133 -2.98 3.27 -7.97
N VAL A 134 -2.22 3.76 -6.99
CA VAL A 134 -1.80 2.94 -5.85
C VAL A 134 -2.80 3.13 -4.73
N VAL A 135 -3.33 2.04 -4.18
CA VAL A 135 -4.36 2.02 -3.13
C VAL A 135 -3.94 1.11 -1.97
N GLY A 136 -4.54 1.33 -0.80
CA GLY A 136 -4.33 0.46 0.37
C GLY A 136 -2.92 0.56 0.95
N PHE A 137 -2.51 1.78 1.35
CA PHE A 137 -1.21 2.13 1.93
C PHE A 137 -1.06 1.67 3.38
N ARG A 138 -1.36 0.41 3.67
CA ARG A 138 -1.33 -0.11 5.06
C ARG A 138 0.04 0.10 5.70
N GLU A 139 1.10 -0.11 4.92
CA GLU A 139 2.48 0.13 5.31
C GLU A 139 3.23 0.89 4.20
N TRP A 140 4.04 1.87 4.60
CA TRP A 140 4.89 2.64 3.72
C TRP A 140 6.16 3.07 4.47
N GLY A 141 7.21 3.38 3.71
CA GLY A 141 8.47 3.91 4.23
C GLY A 141 8.79 5.26 3.61
N TYR A 142 9.53 6.08 4.34
CA TYR A 142 10.16 7.26 3.76
C TYR A 142 11.26 6.83 2.79
N VAL A 143 11.31 7.45 1.62
CA VAL A 143 12.34 7.15 0.63
C VAL A 143 12.75 8.43 -0.09
N ASP A 144 14.03 8.53 -0.44
CA ASP A 144 14.47 9.41 -1.51
C ASP A 144 14.17 8.75 -2.86
N PRO A 145 13.83 9.51 -3.92
CA PRO A 145 13.63 8.95 -5.24
C PRO A 145 14.79 8.07 -5.67
N THR A 146 14.50 6.82 -6.03
CA THR A 146 15.53 5.86 -6.44
C THR A 146 15.55 5.73 -7.97
N PRO A 147 16.72 5.47 -8.58
CA PRO A 147 16.80 5.13 -9.99
C PRO A 147 15.84 3.98 -10.34
N TRP A 148 15.36 3.97 -11.58
CA TRP A 148 14.49 2.90 -12.04
C TRP A 148 15.24 1.56 -12.05
N MET A 149 14.57 0.52 -11.55
CA MET A 149 15.05 -0.87 -11.57
C MET A 149 13.90 -1.77 -11.96
N GLU A 150 14.11 -2.68 -12.91
CA GLU A 150 13.08 -3.62 -13.37
C GLU A 150 12.56 -4.54 -12.24
N LEU A 151 13.36 -4.77 -11.19
CA LEU A 151 12.95 -5.46 -9.96
C LEU A 151 11.67 -4.86 -9.33
N LYS A 152 11.41 -3.56 -9.54
CA LYS A 152 10.17 -2.93 -9.07
C LYS A 152 8.92 -3.54 -9.71
N PHE A 153 8.99 -4.05 -10.95
CA PHE A 153 7.89 -4.80 -11.54
C PHE A 153 7.69 -6.16 -10.86
N ALA A 154 8.77 -6.87 -10.57
CA ALA A 154 8.71 -8.18 -9.93
C ALA A 154 8.11 -8.09 -8.53
N LEU A 155 8.49 -7.08 -7.74
CA LEU A 155 7.95 -6.84 -6.40
C LEU A 155 6.42 -6.62 -6.40
N PHE A 156 5.87 -6.09 -7.51
CA PHE A 156 4.44 -5.87 -7.65
C PHE A 156 3.72 -6.99 -8.42
N GLY A 157 4.44 -8.03 -8.88
CA GLY A 157 3.85 -9.13 -9.66
C GLY A 157 3.49 -8.77 -11.10
N LEU A 158 4.10 -7.71 -11.64
CA LEU A 158 3.88 -7.21 -13.00
C LEU A 158 4.78 -7.90 -14.05
N VAL A 159 5.60 -8.86 -13.64
CA VAL A 159 6.43 -9.72 -14.49
C VAL A 159 6.47 -11.12 -13.88
N LYS A 160 6.68 -12.15 -14.69
CA LYS A 160 7.02 -13.49 -14.18
C LYS A 160 8.53 -13.63 -14.26
N MET A 161 9.15 -13.83 -13.11
CA MET A 161 10.58 -14.08 -13.03
C MET A 161 10.87 -15.58 -12.92
N PRO A 162 12.00 -16.08 -13.44
CA PRO A 162 12.46 -17.42 -13.14
C PRO A 162 12.70 -17.56 -11.63
N SER A 163 12.71 -18.79 -11.12
CA SER A 163 12.94 -19.03 -9.69
C SER A 163 14.33 -18.50 -9.30
N ILE A 164 14.38 -17.43 -8.50
CA ILE A 164 15.61 -16.92 -7.89
C ILE A 164 15.50 -17.18 -6.39
N SER A 165 16.52 -17.81 -5.82
CA SER A 165 16.59 -18.12 -4.39
C SER A 165 16.70 -16.86 -3.51
N ASN A 166 17.29 -15.78 -4.04
CA ASN A 166 17.45 -14.52 -3.33
C ASN A 166 17.39 -13.30 -4.27
N LEU A 167 16.40 -12.42 -4.07
CA LEU A 167 16.26 -11.18 -4.84
C LEU A 167 17.35 -10.14 -4.55
N SER A 168 18.02 -10.21 -3.39
CA SER A 168 19.08 -9.26 -3.04
C SER A 168 20.38 -9.50 -3.80
N GLU A 169 20.53 -10.67 -4.43
CA GLU A 169 21.71 -11.07 -5.21
C GLU A 169 21.48 -10.96 -6.73
N TRP A 170 20.31 -10.44 -7.14
CA TRP A 170 19.99 -10.26 -8.55
C TRP A 170 20.93 -9.25 -9.21
N ASP A 171 21.51 -9.65 -10.35
CA ASP A 171 22.56 -8.92 -11.07
C ASP A 171 22.03 -7.90 -12.10
N GLY A 172 20.70 -7.81 -12.25
CA GLY A 172 20.06 -6.94 -13.23
C GLY A 172 19.57 -7.67 -14.49
N ASP A 173 19.84 -8.96 -14.65
CA ASP A 173 19.42 -9.70 -15.85
C ASP A 173 17.90 -9.95 -15.87
N THR A 174 17.26 -9.52 -16.97
CA THR A 174 15.83 -9.69 -17.24
C THR A 174 15.55 -10.63 -18.42
N SER A 175 16.58 -11.24 -19.02
CA SER A 175 16.46 -12.08 -20.22
C SER A 175 15.49 -13.26 -20.07
N GLY A 176 15.37 -13.81 -18.85
CA GLY A 176 14.44 -14.89 -18.53
C GLY A 176 13.06 -14.44 -18.06
N TRP A 177 12.77 -13.14 -18.05
CA TRP A 177 11.52 -12.61 -17.52
C TRP A 177 10.43 -12.62 -18.58
N VAL A 178 9.20 -12.86 -18.14
CA VAL A 178 8.00 -12.66 -18.96
C VAL A 178 7.41 -11.30 -18.59
N PHE A 179 7.38 -10.43 -19.58
CA PHE A 179 6.56 -9.22 -19.63
C PHE A 179 5.26 -9.57 -20.40
#